data_AF-A0A1I5SM76-F1
#
_entry.id   AF-A0A1I5SM76-F1
#
_cell.length_a   1.000
_cell.length_b   1.000
_cell.length_c   1.000
_cell.angle_alpha   90.00
_cell.angle_beta   90.00
_cell.angle_gamma   90.00
#
_symmetry.space_group_name_H-M   'P 1'
#
loop_
_entity.id
_entity.type
_entity.pdbx_description
1 polymer ?
#
loop_
_entity_poly.entity_id
_entity_poly.type
_entity_poly.pdbx_seq_one_letter_code
_entity_poly.pdbx_strand_id
1 'polypeptide(L)'
;MGTWLDATREELHRYRIETGDEVLTLQEFYRFSESSLAAAFPENNHVRDKMRQQLQELRERDELTFLDDDGSYRIEDLALD
;
A
#
# COMPACT_ATOMS: atom_id res chain seq x y z
N MET A 1 11.72 11.34 7.91
CA MET A 1 11.45 9.99 7.39
C MET A 1 10.04 9.66 7.80
N GLY A 2 9.14 9.44 6.84
CA GLY A 2 7.80 8.96 7.12
C GLY A 2 7.83 7.55 7.71
N THR A 3 6.75 7.14 8.35
CA THR A 3 6.60 5.76 8.81
C THR A 3 6.36 4.83 7.62
N TRP A 4 6.42 3.51 7.85
CA TRP A 4 5.98 2.54 6.84
C TRP A 4 4.54 2.79 6.38
N LEU A 5 3.69 3.31 7.26
CA LEU A 5 2.28 3.56 6.96
C LEU A 5 2.16 4.74 5.99
N ASP A 6 2.85 5.84 6.29
CA ASP A 6 2.87 7.05 5.43
C ASP A 6 3.43 6.73 4.05
N ALA A 7 4.56 6.01 4.01
CA ALA A 7 5.14 5.59 2.74
C ALA A 7 4.19 4.66 1.95
N THR A 8 3.49 3.75 2.64
CA THR A 8 2.49 2.88 1.99
C THR A 8 1.32 3.70 1.41
N ARG A 9 0.85 4.74 2.13
CA ARG A 9 -0.17 5.67 1.61
C ARG A 9 0.31 6.43 0.38
N GLU A 10 1.53 6.97 0.42
CA GLU A 10 2.12 7.68 -0.71
C GLU A 10 2.22 6.79 -1.95
N GLU A 11 2.60 5.52 -1.76
CA GLU A 11 2.67 4.53 -2.83
C GLU A 11 1.28 4.17 -3.39
N LEU A 12 0.26 4.03 -2.55
CA LEU A 12 -1.13 3.80 -2.98
C LEU A 12 -1.70 5.01 -3.75
N HIS A 13 -1.42 6.22 -3.26
CA HIS A 13 -1.78 7.45 -3.97
C HIS A 13 -1.09 7.51 -5.33
N ARG A 14 0.22 7.20 -5.39
CA ARG A 14 0.97 7.15 -6.65
C ARG A 14 0.40 6.12 -7.62
N TYR A 15 0.07 4.92 -7.13
CA TYR A 15 -0.56 3.88 -7.94
C TYR A 15 -1.85 4.39 -8.60
N ARG A 16 -2.74 5.03 -7.83
CA ARG A 16 -4.01 5.58 -8.33
C ARG A 16 -3.78 6.65 -9.40
N ILE A 17 -2.80 7.53 -9.22
CA ILE A 17 -2.47 8.59 -10.18
C ILE A 17 -1.86 8.02 -11.48
N GLU A 18 -0.97 7.03 -11.37
CA GLU A 18 -0.27 6.48 -12.55
C GLU A 18 -1.11 5.51 -13.37
N THR A 19 -1.99 4.73 -12.72
CA THR A 19 -2.85 3.75 -13.40
C THR A 19 -4.23 4.29 -13.75
N GLY A 20 -4.74 5.24 -12.95
CA GLY A 20 -6.15 5.66 -12.98
C GLY A 20 -7.09 4.68 -12.27
N ASP A 21 -6.58 3.60 -11.69
CA ASP A 21 -7.38 2.58 -11.02
C ASP A 21 -7.56 2.87 -9.53
N GLU A 22 -8.78 2.65 -9.04
CA GLU A 22 -9.13 2.78 -7.62
C GLU A 22 -9.10 1.44 -6.89
N VAL A 23 -8.85 0.35 -7.62
CA VAL A 23 -8.76 -1.01 -7.09
C VAL A 23 -7.41 -1.58 -7.45
N LEU A 24 -6.78 -2.26 -6.50
CA LEU A 24 -5.54 -2.97 -6.71
C LEU A 24 -5.55 -4.31 -5.99
N THR A 25 -4.89 -5.30 -6.58
CA THR A 25 -4.57 -6.54 -5.90
C THR A 25 -3.29 -6.39 -5.08
N LEU A 26 -3.15 -7.22 -4.05
CA LEU A 26 -1.91 -7.33 -3.26
C LEU A 26 -0.68 -7.59 -4.16
N GLN A 27 -0.86 -8.39 -5.22
CA GLN A 27 0.22 -8.72 -6.14
C GLN A 27 0.59 -7.55 -7.08
N GLU A 28 -0.36 -6.70 -7.46
CA GLU A 28 -0.07 -5.44 -8.14
C GLU A 28 0.68 -4.48 -7.24
N PHE A 29 0.25 -4.35 -5.98
CA PHE A 29 0.94 -3.50 -5.02
C PHE A 29 2.39 -3.93 -4.79
N TYR A 30 2.65 -5.23 -4.66
CA TYR A 30 4.02 -5.76 -4.59
C TYR A 30 4.85 -5.38 -5.82
N ARG A 31 4.31 -5.58 -7.03
CA ARG A 31 5.03 -5.26 -8.26
C ARG A 31 5.31 -3.77 -8.41
N PHE A 32 4.39 -2.91 -7.99
CA PHE A 32 4.49 -1.47 -8.13
C PHE A 32 5.45 -0.85 -7.09
N SER A 33 5.34 -1.25 -5.82
CA SER A 33 5.92 -0.48 -4.70
C SER A 33 7.06 -1.13 -3.95
N GLU A 34 7.28 -2.45 -4.09
CA GLU A 34 8.27 -3.18 -3.28
C GLU A 34 9.66 -2.56 -3.35
N SER A 35 10.13 -2.22 -4.55
CA SER A 35 11.46 -1.62 -4.75
C SER A 35 11.60 -0.24 -4.09
N SER A 36 10.57 0.60 -4.19
CA SER A 36 10.55 1.94 -3.57
C SER A 36 10.55 1.85 -2.05
N LEU A 37 9.68 1.00 -1.49
CA LEU A 37 9.58 0.79 -0.05
C LEU A 37 10.84 0.12 0.53
N ALA A 38 11.43 -0.84 -0.18
CA ALA A 38 12.70 -1.46 0.22
C ALA A 38 13.84 -0.43 0.27
N ALA A 39 13.90 0.49 -0.70
CA ALA A 39 14.91 1.55 -0.74
C ALA A 39 14.72 2.58 0.38
N ALA A 40 13.47 2.89 0.74
CA ALA A 40 13.14 3.80 1.83
C ALA A 40 13.44 3.20 3.23
N PHE A 41 13.35 1.88 3.36
CA PHE A 41 13.53 1.15 4.62
C PHE A 41 14.52 -0.02 4.45
N PRO A 42 15.82 0.27 4.19
CA PRO A 42 16.81 -0.72 3.80
C PRO A 42 17.14 -1.76 4.89
N GLU A 43 16.80 -1.47 6.15
CA GLU A 43 17.03 -2.39 7.28
C GLU A 43 15.98 -3.52 7.35
N ASN A 44 14.90 -3.45 6.57
CA ASN A 44 13.83 -4.46 6.60
C ASN A 44 14.03 -5.54 5.54
N ASN A 45 14.33 -6.77 5.97
CA ASN A 45 14.50 -7.93 5.08
C ASN A 45 13.19 -8.65 4.70
N HIS A 46 12.05 -8.17 5.20
CA HIS A 46 10.71 -8.75 5.03
C HIS A 46 9.71 -7.71 4.49
N VAL A 47 10.09 -7.05 3.39
CA VAL A 47 9.33 -5.92 2.80
C VAL A 47 7.88 -6.29 2.49
N ARG A 48 7.62 -7.44 1.83
CA ARG A 48 6.26 -7.85 1.45
C ARG A 48 5.34 -8.16 2.65
N ASP A 49 5.90 -8.72 3.71
CA ASP A 49 5.15 -8.97 4.96
C ASP A 49 4.80 -7.64 5.62
N LYS A 50 5.74 -6.69 5.63
CA LYS A 50 5.50 -5.34 6.15
C LYS A 50 4.46 -4.60 5.31
N MET A 51 4.54 -4.65 3.98
CA MET A 51 3.53 -4.10 3.08
C MET A 51 2.13 -4.66 3.38
N ARG A 52 2.00 -5.99 3.55
CA ARG A 52 0.72 -6.61 3.90
C ARG A 52 0.20 -6.12 5.25
N GLN A 53 1.07 -6.00 6.25
CA GLN A 53 0.71 -5.45 7.55
C GLN A 53 0.19 -4.01 7.42
N GLN A 54 0.84 -3.17 6.61
CA GLN A 54 0.39 -1.78 6.41
C GLN A 54 -0.94 -1.69 5.66
N LEU A 55 -1.19 -2.54 4.66
CA LEU A 55 -2.50 -2.58 4.00
C LEU A 55 -3.64 -2.98 4.97
N GLN A 56 -3.37 -3.92 5.89
CA GLN A 56 -4.32 -4.26 6.94
C GLN A 56 -4.56 -3.07 7.88
N GLU A 57 -3.50 -2.39 8.27
CA GLU A 57 -3.55 -1.23 9.15
C GLU A 57 -4.30 -0.03 8.52
N LEU A 58 -4.17 0.18 7.21
CA LEU A 58 -4.93 1.19 6.45
C LEU A 58 -6.40 0.80 6.30
N ARG A 59 -6.69 -0.49 6.13
CA ARG A 59 -8.07 -0.99 6.13
C ARG A 59 -8.75 -0.76 7.47
N GLU A 60 -8.06 -0.98 8.59
CA GLU A 60 -8.59 -0.70 9.94
C GLU A 60 -8.88 0.79 10.17
N ARG A 61 -8.34 1.67 9.32
CA ARG A 61 -8.55 3.13 9.33
C ARG A 61 -9.59 3.59 8.30
N ASP A 62 -10.30 2.67 7.66
CA ASP A 62 -11.25 2.94 6.57
C ASP A 62 -10.63 3.62 5.33
N GLU A 63 -9.29 3.63 5.21
CA GLU A 63 -8.56 4.17 4.05
C GLU A 63 -8.52 3.16 2.88
N LEU A 64 -8.72 1.88 3.19
CA LEU A 64 -8.82 0.79 2.21
C LEU A 64 -10.02 -0.11 2.52
N THR A 65 -10.74 -0.54 1.48
CA THR A 65 -11.79 -1.56 1.60
C THR A 65 -11.32 -2.87 1.00
N PHE A 66 -11.33 -3.97 1.77
CA PHE A 66 -11.06 -5.32 1.24
C PHE A 66 -12.28 -5.83 0.46
N LEU A 67 -12.06 -6.28 -0.77
CA LEU A 67 -13.14 -6.67 -1.68
C LEU A 67 -13.38 -8.17 -1.72
N ASP A 68 -12.32 -8.99 -1.71
CA ASP A 68 -12.40 -10.43 -1.94
C ASP A 68 -11.18 -11.20 -1.42
N ASP A 69 -11.35 -12.52 -1.28
CA ASP A 69 -10.31 -13.45 -0.83
C ASP A 69 -9.08 -13.55 -1.75
N ASP A 70 -9.14 -13.01 -2.97
CA ASP A 70 -8.01 -12.93 -3.91
C ASP A 70 -7.02 -11.81 -3.55
N GLY A 71 -7.33 -11.01 -2.52
CA GLY A 71 -6.44 -9.98 -2.02
C GLY A 71 -6.62 -8.64 -2.72
N SER A 72 -7.83 -8.34 -3.19
CA SER A 72 -8.17 -7.06 -3.81
C SER A 72 -8.59 -6.03 -2.77
N TYR A 73 -8.10 -4.81 -2.94
CA TYR A 73 -8.39 -3.65 -2.10
C TYR A 73 -8.92 -2.52 -2.98
N ARG A 74 -9.96 -1.81 -2.52
CA ARG A 74 -10.33 -0.50 -3.04
C ARG A 74 -9.63 0.57 -2.23
N ILE A 75 -9.05 1.55 -2.91
CA ILE A 75 -8.48 2.76 -2.34
C ILE A 75 -9.62 3.75 -2.10
N GLU A 76 -9.83 4.15 -0.85
CA GLU A 76 -10.86 5.11 -0.47
C GLU A 76 -10.26 6.53 -0.38
N ASP A 77 -10.52 7.24 0.71
CA ASP A 77 -9.90 8.52 1.04
C ASP A 77 -8.61 8.27 1.83
N LEU A 78 -7.47 8.55 1.21
CA LEU A 78 -6.17 8.41 1.86
C LEU A 78 -5.87 9.68 2.67
N ALA A 79 -5.55 9.53 3.96
CA ALA A 79 -5.15 10.65 4.80
C ALA A 79 -3.72 11.07 4.47
N LEU A 80 -3.57 11.91 3.45
CA LEU A 80 -2.29 12.51 3.05
C LEU A 80 -2.12 13.83 3.81
N ASP A 81 -1.20 13.84 4.79
CA ASP A 81 -0.80 15.02 5.58
C ASP A 81 0.33 15.83 4.91
#